data_AF-A0A834TKI1-F1
#
_entry.id   AF-A0A834TKI1-F1
#
_cell.length_a   1.000
_cell.length_b   1.000
_cell.length_c   1.000
_cell.angle_alpha   90.00
_cell.angle_beta   90.00
_cell.angle_gamma   90.00
#
_symmetry.space_group_name_H-M   'P 1'
#
loop_
_entity.id
_entity.type
_entity.pdbx_description
1 polymer ?
#
loop_
_entity_poly.entity_id
_entity_poly.type
_entity_poly.pdbx_seq_one_letter_code
_entity_poly.pdbx_strand_id
1 'polypeptide(L)'
;MIIFRVKVEKEKERSLRNSSSDMASSSSGGAGSADVATARRHTKRPKYSKFTQQELPACKPILTPRAVISSFLIVSVFFIPIGVASLLASNDVVEIIDRYESECIPESFKNNKVEYIQSSADKTCNRILNVTKNMKSPIYVYYQLDNFYQNHRRQKLMQKGCAYCIDVNRISRYVKSRSDEQLRDPKNVNSTDSCKPEDLFKGNAIVPCGLIAWSLFNDTYIFSRDNNNLTVNKKGISWKSDREHKFGKNVFPKNFQNSSVVGGAHLDESIPVSFFITDFD
;
A
#
# COMPACT_ATOMS: atom_id res chain seq x y z
N MET A 1 20.07 5.26 1.75
CA MET A 1 19.85 6.04 2.98
C MET A 1 18.80 5.32 3.78
N ILE A 2 19.24 4.54 4.77
CA ILE A 2 18.32 3.91 5.72
C ILE A 2 18.25 4.78 6.96
N ILE A 3 17.05 5.21 7.29
CA ILE A 3 16.73 6.05 8.43
C ILE A 3 15.88 5.23 9.37
N PHE A 4 16.27 5.18 10.64
CA PHE A 4 15.45 4.62 11.68
C PHE A 4 14.52 5.70 12.24
N ARG A 5 13.24 5.39 12.36
CA ARG A 5 12.23 6.30 12.92
C ARG A 5 11.43 5.61 14.01
N VAL A 6 11.64 6.01 15.25
CA VAL A 6 10.75 5.63 16.35
C VAL A 6 9.70 6.72 16.47
N LYS A 7 8.43 6.36 16.27
CA LYS A 7 7.33 7.32 16.33
C LYS A 7 6.31 6.84 17.36
N VAL A 8 5.96 7.73 18.29
CA VAL A 8 4.88 7.48 19.25
C VAL A 8 3.65 8.20 18.77
N GLU A 9 2.70 7.42 18.27
CA GLU A 9 1.41 7.91 17.84
C GLU A 9 0.38 7.57 18.93
N LYS A 10 -0.24 8.60 19.50
CA LYS A 10 -1.43 8.40 20.34
C LYS A 10 -2.58 8.07 19.41
N GLU A 11 -2.86 6.78 19.25
CA GLU A 11 -4.06 6.35 18.55
C GLU A 11 -5.30 6.67 19.42
N LYS A 12 -6.11 7.63 18.97
CA LYS A 12 -7.42 7.89 19.56
C LYS A 12 -8.42 6.91 18.95
N GLU A 13 -9.01 6.04 19.78
CA GLU A 13 -9.98 5.03 19.36
C GLU A 13 -11.02 5.60 18.39
N ARG A 14 -11.04 5.08 17.18
CA ARG A 14 -12.01 5.44 16.15
C ARG A 14 -13.25 4.56 16.31
N SER A 15 -14.27 5.07 17.00
CA SER A 15 -15.61 4.48 17.03
C SER A 15 -16.18 4.42 15.61
N LEU A 16 -16.27 3.21 15.05
CA LEU A 16 -16.88 2.93 13.75
C LEU A 16 -18.41 3.00 13.88
N ARG A 17 -19.04 4.06 13.35
CA ARG A 17 -20.47 4.04 13.01
C ARG A 17 -20.64 3.51 11.60
N ASN A 18 -21.21 2.31 11.50
CA ASN A 18 -21.79 1.79 10.26
C ASN A 18 -22.95 2.69 9.83
N SER A 19 -22.92 3.16 8.59
CA SER A 19 -24.11 3.70 7.93
C SER A 19 -24.29 2.95 6.61
N SER A 20 -25.07 1.87 6.70
CA SER A 20 -25.64 1.17 5.55
C SER A 20 -26.67 2.09 4.91
N SER A 21 -26.58 2.30 3.59
CA SER A 21 -27.65 2.93 2.82
C SER A 21 -28.21 1.88 1.85
N ASP A 22 -29.37 1.34 2.21
CA ASP A 22 -30.16 0.44 1.39
C ASP A 22 -30.85 1.24 0.27
N MET A 23 -30.59 0.87 -1.00
CA MET A 23 -31.40 1.33 -2.13
C MET A 23 -32.68 0.49 -2.20
N ALA A 24 -33.81 1.13 -1.87
CA ALA A 24 -35.13 0.57 -2.11
C ALA A 24 -35.46 0.55 -3.62
N SER A 25 -35.79 -0.63 -4.14
CA SER A 25 -36.44 -0.79 -5.45
C SER A 25 -37.96 -0.82 -5.24
N SER A 26 -38.68 0.09 -5.90
CA SER A 26 -40.14 0.10 -5.91
C SER A 26 -40.67 -0.58 -7.19
N SER A 27 -41.60 -1.51 -6.99
CA SER A 27 -42.32 -2.29 -7.98
C SER A 27 -43.64 -1.63 -8.42
N SER A 28 -44.38 -2.36 -9.28
CA SER A 28 -45.71 -2.13 -9.88
C SER A 28 -45.69 -1.47 -11.27
N GLY A 29 -46.38 -1.97 -12.31
CA GLY A 29 -47.42 -3.00 -12.43
C GLY A 29 -48.53 -2.45 -13.34
N GLY A 30 -48.96 -3.20 -14.38
CA GLY A 30 -50.28 -3.00 -15.01
C GLY A 30 -50.36 -2.81 -16.53
N ALA A 31 -50.74 -3.90 -17.20
CA ALA A 31 -51.75 -4.06 -18.25
C ALA A 31 -51.79 -3.17 -19.53
N GLY A 32 -51.51 -3.82 -20.67
CA GLY A 32 -52.44 -4.07 -21.79
C GLY A 32 -53.23 -2.92 -22.44
N SER A 33 -53.01 -2.72 -23.75
CA SER A 33 -54.08 -2.91 -24.76
C SER A 33 -53.52 -2.81 -26.18
N ALA A 34 -54.09 -3.65 -27.03
CA ALA A 34 -53.88 -3.68 -28.47
C ALA A 34 -54.46 -2.43 -29.12
N ASP A 35 -53.76 -1.87 -30.11
CA ASP A 35 -54.36 -0.91 -31.05
C ASP A 35 -53.90 -1.19 -32.47
N VAL A 36 -54.87 -1.71 -33.21
CA VAL A 36 -55.20 -1.58 -34.64
C VAL A 36 -54.25 -0.72 -35.49
N ALA A 37 -53.77 -1.36 -36.56
CA ALA A 37 -53.10 -0.73 -37.68
C ALA A 37 -53.99 0.37 -38.32
N THR A 38 -53.60 1.62 -38.15
CA THR A 38 -54.00 2.73 -39.02
C THR A 38 -52.76 3.47 -39.48
N ALA A 39 -52.66 3.68 -40.79
CA ALA A 39 -51.54 4.29 -41.47
C ALA A 39 -51.20 5.67 -40.87
N ARG A 40 -50.05 5.80 -40.20
CA ARG A 40 -49.55 7.08 -39.68
C ARG A 40 -48.55 7.67 -40.68
N ARG A 41 -48.91 8.83 -41.23
CA ARG A 41 -48.01 9.74 -41.96
C ARG A 41 -46.67 9.84 -41.21
N HIS A 42 -45.54 9.63 -41.90
CA HIS A 42 -44.21 9.84 -41.32
C HIS A 42 -44.00 11.33 -41.00
N THR A 43 -44.35 11.73 -39.77
CA THR A 43 -44.01 13.06 -39.27
C THR A 43 -42.55 13.07 -38.85
N LYS A 44 -41.73 13.95 -39.42
CA LYS A 44 -40.33 14.17 -38.98
C LYS A 44 -40.23 14.83 -37.60
N ARG A 45 -41.34 15.01 -36.88
CA ARG A 45 -41.38 15.68 -35.58
C ARG A 45 -40.90 14.69 -34.50
N PRO A 46 -39.87 15.05 -33.71
CA PRO A 46 -39.42 14.20 -32.62
C PRO A 46 -40.52 14.03 -31.58
N LYS A 47 -40.55 12.86 -30.92
CA LYS A 47 -41.51 12.57 -29.85
C LYS A 47 -41.32 13.57 -28.71
N TYR A 48 -42.42 14.18 -28.28
CA TYR A 48 -42.41 15.14 -27.18
C TYR A 48 -42.14 14.43 -25.84
N SER A 49 -41.05 14.79 -25.19
CA SER A 49 -40.73 14.45 -23.80
C SER A 49 -39.94 15.59 -23.18
N LYS A 50 -40.14 15.86 -21.88
CA LYS A 50 -39.40 16.89 -21.13
C LYS A 50 -37.87 16.68 -21.23
N PHE A 51 -37.42 15.44 -21.36
CA PHE A 51 -36.02 15.10 -21.61
C PHE A 51 -35.57 15.53 -23.01
N THR A 52 -36.31 15.17 -24.06
CA THR A 52 -35.98 15.50 -25.46
C THR A 52 -36.07 17.01 -25.75
N GLN A 53 -36.82 17.75 -24.95
CA GLN A 53 -36.95 19.21 -25.06
C GLN A 53 -36.05 19.97 -24.10
N GLN A 54 -35.28 19.25 -23.26
CA GLN A 54 -34.39 19.86 -22.25
C GLN A 54 -35.14 20.75 -21.24
N GLU A 55 -36.41 20.44 -20.95
CA GLU A 55 -37.28 21.14 -20.01
C GLU A 55 -37.38 20.40 -18.66
N LEU A 56 -36.32 19.68 -18.28
CA LEU A 56 -36.27 19.04 -16.97
C LEU A 56 -36.20 20.11 -15.86
N PRO A 57 -36.88 19.88 -14.72
CA PRO A 57 -36.77 20.78 -13.58
C PRO A 57 -35.31 20.81 -13.10
N ALA A 58 -34.68 21.98 -13.18
CA ALA A 58 -33.33 22.20 -12.75
C ALA A 58 -33.29 23.36 -11.77
N CYS A 59 -32.68 23.16 -10.61
CA CYS A 59 -32.31 24.25 -9.73
C CYS A 59 -31.08 24.94 -10.32
N LYS A 60 -31.18 26.24 -10.61
CA LYS A 60 -30.08 27.07 -11.11
C LYS A 60 -29.65 28.03 -10.00
N PRO A 61 -28.74 27.62 -9.09
CA PRO A 61 -28.32 28.48 -8.01
C PRO A 61 -27.55 29.68 -8.56
N ILE A 62 -28.05 30.88 -8.30
CA ILE A 62 -27.36 32.13 -8.63
C ILE A 62 -26.47 32.49 -7.44
N LEU A 63 -25.15 32.41 -7.63
CA LEU A 63 -24.15 32.72 -6.61
C LEU A 63 -24.08 34.24 -6.40
N THR A 64 -24.92 34.75 -5.51
CA THR A 64 -24.84 36.16 -5.09
C THR A 64 -23.67 36.37 -4.12
N PRO A 65 -22.98 37.53 -4.17
CA PRO A 65 -21.84 37.79 -3.28
C PRO A 65 -22.15 37.60 -1.79
N ARG A 66 -23.37 37.97 -1.35
CA ARG A 66 -23.81 37.81 0.04
C ARG A 66 -23.92 36.33 0.44
N ALA A 67 -24.49 35.48 -0.40
CA ALA A 67 -24.60 34.05 -0.15
C ALA A 67 -23.22 33.39 -0.09
N VAL A 68 -22.31 33.79 -0.99
CA VAL A 68 -20.93 33.28 -1.04
C VAL A 68 -20.16 33.67 0.23
N ILE A 69 -20.18 34.94 0.63
CA ILE A 69 -19.50 35.42 1.85
C ILE A 69 -20.03 34.69 3.09
N SER A 70 -21.36 34.55 3.21
CA SER A 70 -21.97 33.82 4.34
C SER A 70 -21.51 32.35 4.39
N SER A 71 -21.48 31.68 3.24
CA SER A 71 -21.02 30.28 3.17
C SER A 71 -19.57 30.11 3.61
N PHE A 72 -18.67 31.01 3.18
CA PHE A 72 -17.27 30.98 3.60
C PHE A 72 -17.11 31.24 5.10
N LEU A 73 -17.85 32.18 5.68
CA LEU A 73 -17.80 32.44 7.13
C LEU A 73 -18.22 31.20 7.93
N ILE A 74 -19.28 30.50 7.50
CA ILE A 74 -19.73 29.26 8.14
C ILE A 74 -18.64 28.19 8.05
N VAL A 75 -18.07 27.98 6.86
CA VAL A 75 -16.96 27.01 6.67
C VAL A 75 -15.77 27.36 7.56
N SER A 76 -15.37 28.63 7.64
CA SER A 76 -14.27 29.07 8.50
C SER A 76 -14.53 28.78 9.98
N VAL A 77 -15.75 29.06 10.49
CA VAL A 77 -16.11 28.79 11.89
C VAL A 77 -16.01 27.31 12.23
N PHE A 78 -16.25 26.39 11.28
CA PHE A 78 -16.06 24.95 11.51
C PHE A 78 -14.60 24.50 11.33
N PHE A 79 -13.90 25.01 10.32
CA PHE A 79 -12.55 24.53 9.99
C PHE A 79 -11.48 25.06 10.96
N ILE A 80 -11.65 26.26 11.51
CA ILE A 80 -10.70 26.82 12.49
C ILE A 80 -10.57 25.92 13.74
N PRO A 81 -11.66 25.57 14.48
CA PRO A 81 -11.53 24.73 15.67
C PRO A 81 -11.05 23.32 15.33
N ILE A 82 -11.46 22.75 14.19
CA ILE A 82 -10.94 21.46 13.72
C ILE A 82 -9.44 21.55 13.46
N GLY A 83 -8.98 22.60 12.77
CA GLY A 83 -7.57 22.84 12.49
C GLY A 83 -6.74 23.04 13.75
N VAL A 84 -7.23 23.81 14.72
CA VAL A 84 -6.56 23.99 16.03
C VAL A 84 -6.47 22.67 16.77
N ALA A 85 -7.56 21.90 16.85
CA ALA A 85 -7.56 20.59 17.49
C ALA A 85 -6.58 19.61 16.81
N SER A 86 -6.55 19.58 15.48
CA SER A 86 -5.60 18.77 14.70
C SER A 86 -4.15 19.20 14.92
N LEU A 87 -3.87 20.51 14.99
CA LEU A 87 -2.52 21.02 15.22
C LEU A 87 -2.01 20.67 16.63
N LEU A 88 -2.86 20.84 17.65
CA LEU A 88 -2.51 20.45 19.01
C LEU A 88 -2.26 18.93 19.11
N ALA A 89 -3.09 18.12 18.47
CA ALA A 89 -2.88 16.67 18.41
C ALA A 89 -1.58 16.31 17.67
N SER A 90 -1.24 17.01 16.59
CA SER A 90 0.00 16.78 15.84
C SER A 90 1.27 17.16 16.62
N ASN A 91 1.22 18.21 17.44
CA ASN A 91 2.37 18.67 18.23
C ASN A 91 2.66 17.81 19.46
N ASP A 92 1.68 17.00 19.90
CA ASP A 92 1.81 16.07 21.03
C ASP A 92 2.51 14.75 20.63
N VAL A 93 2.67 14.49 19.33
CA VAL A 93 3.40 13.33 18.80
C VAL A 93 4.91 13.51 19.07
N VAL A 94 5.51 12.52 19.71
CA VAL A 94 6.96 12.48 19.96
C VAL A 94 7.60 11.50 18.97
N GLU A 95 8.56 11.98 18.20
CA GLU A 95 9.30 11.19 17.20
C GLU A 95 10.80 11.30 17.47
N ILE A 96 11.51 10.19 17.30
CA ILE A 96 12.96 10.09 17.36
C ILE A 96 13.44 9.49 16.04
N ILE A 97 14.34 10.19 15.38
CA ILE A 97 14.88 9.80 14.08
C ILE A 97 16.39 9.60 14.25
N ASP A 98 16.90 8.41 13.96
CA ASP A 98 18.34 8.10 13.98
C ASP A 98 18.78 7.53 12.63
N ARG A 99 19.87 8.05 12.08
CA ARG A 99 20.38 7.65 10.76
C ARG A 99 21.59 6.74 10.93
N TYR A 100 21.37 5.44 10.88
CA TYR A 100 22.42 4.47 11.21
C TYR A 100 23.35 4.13 10.03
N GLU A 101 22.94 4.33 8.77
CA GLU A 101 23.79 3.97 7.61
C GLU A 101 25.18 4.63 7.62
N SER A 102 25.30 5.90 8.02
CA SER A 102 26.58 6.60 8.02
C SER A 102 27.48 6.29 9.21
N GLU A 103 26.89 5.84 10.31
CA GLU A 103 27.60 5.66 11.58
C GLU A 103 27.93 4.20 11.86
N CYS A 104 27.18 3.25 11.27
CA CYS A 104 27.44 1.82 11.39
C CYS A 104 28.46 1.29 10.39
N ILE A 105 28.83 2.07 9.37
CA ILE A 105 29.82 1.66 8.37
C ILE A 105 31.21 2.12 8.83
N PRO A 106 32.18 1.21 8.99
CA PRO A 106 33.54 1.57 9.37
C PRO A 106 34.17 2.56 8.37
N GLU A 107 35.07 3.42 8.85
CA GLU A 107 35.77 4.42 8.02
C GLU A 107 36.43 3.80 6.77
N SER A 108 36.96 2.58 6.89
CA SER A 108 37.60 1.85 5.80
C SER A 108 36.65 1.53 4.62
N PHE A 109 35.35 1.42 4.88
CA PHE A 109 34.34 1.04 3.89
C PHE A 109 33.38 2.16 3.51
N LYS A 110 33.57 3.40 3.99
CA LYS A 110 32.67 4.52 3.67
C LYS A 110 32.53 4.78 2.18
N ASN A 111 33.62 4.59 1.43
CA ASN A 111 33.65 4.80 -0.02
C ASN A 111 33.13 3.59 -0.81
N ASN A 112 33.16 2.39 -0.23
CA ASN A 112 32.67 1.16 -0.86
C ASN A 112 31.74 0.38 0.08
N LYS A 113 30.52 0.90 0.23
CA LYS A 113 29.50 0.31 1.11
C LYS A 113 29.08 -1.10 0.68
N VAL A 114 29.10 -1.38 -0.63
CA VAL A 114 28.68 -2.68 -1.18
C VAL A 114 29.61 -3.79 -0.74
N GLU A 115 30.92 -3.53 -0.72
CA GLU A 115 31.93 -4.47 -0.25
C GLU A 115 31.73 -4.82 1.23
N TYR A 116 31.43 -3.82 2.07
CA TYR A 116 31.12 -4.08 3.48
C TYR A 116 29.87 -4.96 3.66
N ILE A 117 28.80 -4.68 2.90
CA ILE A 117 27.56 -5.47 2.95
C ILE A 117 27.80 -6.93 2.53
N GLN A 118 28.63 -7.14 1.51
CA GLN A 118 28.96 -8.48 0.99
C GLN A 118 30.01 -9.22 1.84
N SER A 119 30.75 -8.51 2.68
CA SER A 119 31.75 -9.10 3.57
C SER A 119 31.10 -9.94 4.69
N SER A 120 31.88 -10.87 5.24
CA SER A 120 31.56 -11.66 6.44
C SER A 120 31.89 -10.93 7.74
N ALA A 121 32.22 -9.64 7.69
CA ALA A 121 32.51 -8.85 8.87
C ALA A 121 31.27 -8.73 9.77
N ASP A 122 31.50 -8.49 11.06
CA ASP A 122 30.43 -8.19 12.00
C ASP A 122 29.73 -6.88 11.59
N LYS A 123 28.40 -6.95 11.52
CA LYS A 123 27.49 -5.87 11.12
C LYS A 123 26.71 -5.31 12.31
N THR A 124 27.02 -5.79 13.51
CA THR A 124 26.39 -5.31 14.75
C THR A 124 26.71 -3.83 14.96
N CYS A 125 25.67 -3.03 15.08
CA CYS A 125 25.80 -1.58 15.29
C CYS A 125 25.00 -1.12 16.50
N ASN A 126 25.69 -0.56 17.48
CA ASN A 126 25.09 -0.06 18.71
C ASN A 126 24.84 1.45 18.58
N ARG A 127 23.59 1.86 18.77
CA ARG A 127 23.13 3.25 18.66
C ARG A 127 22.52 3.70 19.98
N ILE A 128 22.90 4.87 20.46
CA ILE A 128 22.33 5.48 21.67
C ILE A 128 21.30 6.50 21.25
N LEU A 129 20.03 6.23 21.56
CA LEU A 129 18.91 7.11 21.25
C LEU A 129 18.59 8.01 22.45
N ASN A 130 18.66 9.32 22.29
CA ASN A 130 18.34 10.26 23.36
C ASN A 130 16.83 10.60 23.36
N VAL A 131 16.13 10.20 24.42
CA VAL A 131 14.68 10.40 24.58
C VAL A 131 14.43 11.64 25.43
N THR A 132 14.17 12.78 24.80
CA THR A 132 14.00 14.08 25.50
C THR A 132 12.65 14.25 26.18
N LYS A 133 11.63 13.49 25.78
CA LYS A 133 10.26 13.55 26.31
C LYS A 133 9.76 12.15 26.64
N ASN A 134 8.98 12.04 27.72
CA ASN A 134 8.37 10.76 28.08
C ASN A 134 7.39 10.28 26.99
N MET A 135 7.59 9.05 26.54
CA MET A 135 6.80 8.37 25.51
C MET A 135 5.78 7.44 26.17
N LYS A 136 4.49 7.79 26.11
CA LYS A 136 3.40 6.92 26.59
C LYS A 136 3.14 5.79 25.58
N SER A 137 2.79 4.60 26.07
CA SER A 137 2.38 3.49 25.22
C SER A 137 1.08 3.81 24.44
N PRO A 138 0.88 3.23 23.23
CA PRO A 138 1.79 2.34 22.49
C PRO A 138 2.92 3.09 21.77
N ILE A 139 4.08 2.44 21.65
CA ILE A 139 5.26 2.97 20.93
C ILE A 139 5.42 2.17 19.65
N TYR A 140 5.54 2.86 18.52
CA TYR A 140 5.75 2.23 17.22
C TYR A 140 7.16 2.48 16.71
N VAL A 141 7.68 1.47 16.04
CA VAL A 141 9.03 1.45 15.49
C VAL A 141 8.91 1.30 13.99
N TYR A 142 9.50 2.22 13.25
CA TYR A 142 9.48 2.26 11.80
C TYR A 142 10.91 2.32 11.27
N TYR A 143 11.14 1.64 10.16
CA TYR A 143 12.30 1.89 9.32
C TYR A 143 11.85 2.71 8.11
N GLN A 144 12.68 3.66 7.70
CA GLN A 144 12.49 4.47 6.52
C GLN A 144 13.63 4.18 5.54
N LEU A 145 13.27 3.90 4.30
CA LEU A 145 14.20 3.73 3.20
C LEU A 145 14.09 4.93 2.26
N ASP A 146 15.19 5.65 2.10
CA ASP A 146 15.30 6.75 1.14
C ASP A 146 16.04 6.28 -0.11
N ASN A 147 15.67 6.91 -1.24
CA ASN A 147 16.09 6.52 -2.60
C ASN A 147 15.68 5.09 -2.99
N PHE A 148 14.62 4.56 -2.37
CA PHE A 148 14.02 3.28 -2.74
C PHE A 148 12.73 3.49 -3.54
N TYR A 149 12.79 3.23 -4.84
CA TYR A 149 11.71 3.55 -5.78
C TYR A 149 10.61 2.49 -5.86
N GLN A 150 9.91 2.24 -4.75
CA GLN A 150 8.82 1.26 -4.72
C GLN A 150 7.70 1.59 -5.71
N ASN A 151 7.39 2.88 -5.90
CA ASN A 151 6.22 3.36 -6.64
C ASN A 151 6.47 3.69 -8.12
N HIS A 152 7.65 3.40 -8.67
CA HIS A 152 7.97 3.83 -10.04
C HIS A 152 7.09 3.12 -11.09
N ARG A 153 6.02 3.80 -11.51
CA ARG A 153 5.07 3.34 -12.52
C ARG A 153 5.34 4.01 -13.86
N ARG A 154 6.47 3.74 -14.55
CA ARG A 154 6.64 4.24 -15.93
C ARG A 154 5.63 3.58 -16.87
N GLN A 155 4.78 4.37 -17.55
CA GLN A 155 3.80 3.83 -18.50
C GLN A 155 4.53 3.07 -19.61
N LYS A 156 4.08 1.84 -19.90
CA LYS A 156 4.41 1.19 -21.18
C LYS A 156 3.50 1.87 -22.21
N LEU A 157 4.07 2.65 -23.12
CA LEU A 157 3.41 2.88 -24.39
C LEU A 157 3.27 1.50 -25.03
N MET A 158 2.03 1.02 -25.12
CA MET A 158 1.70 -0.19 -25.82
C MET A 158 1.88 0.10 -27.31
N GLN A 159 3.09 -0.07 -27.84
CA GLN A 159 3.30 -0.04 -29.29
C GLN A 159 2.78 -1.37 -29.83
N LYS A 160 1.48 -1.41 -30.13
CA LYS A 160 0.86 -2.50 -30.89
C LYS A 160 1.50 -2.49 -32.29
N GLY A 161 2.22 -3.54 -32.68
CA GLY A 161 2.52 -3.77 -34.10
C GLY A 161 3.95 -4.08 -34.55
N CYS A 162 4.90 -4.47 -33.69
CA CYS A 162 6.22 -4.92 -34.17
C CYS A 162 6.40 -6.43 -34.03
N ALA A 163 6.57 -7.12 -35.16
CA ALA A 163 6.81 -8.57 -35.27
C ALA A 163 8.27 -8.98 -34.96
N TYR A 164 9.15 -8.01 -34.73
CA TYR A 164 10.51 -8.21 -34.24
C TYR A 164 10.80 -7.22 -33.12
N CYS A 165 10.15 -7.42 -31.98
CA CYS A 165 10.61 -6.84 -30.72
C CYS A 165 11.40 -7.94 -30.01
N ILE A 166 12.68 -7.69 -29.73
CA ILE A 166 13.34 -8.32 -28.57
C ILE A 166 12.36 -8.21 -27.40
N ASP A 167 12.13 -9.28 -26.63
CA ASP A 167 11.11 -9.39 -25.58
C ASP A 167 11.23 -8.38 -24.42
N VAL A 168 11.08 -7.08 -24.69
CA VAL A 168 10.94 -6.00 -23.67
C VAL A 168 9.60 -6.14 -22.92
N ASN A 169 8.74 -7.07 -23.34
CA ASN A 169 7.56 -7.51 -22.60
C ASN A 169 7.88 -8.44 -21.42
N ARG A 170 9.11 -8.94 -21.29
CA ARG A 170 9.48 -9.90 -20.26
C ARG A 170 9.89 -9.27 -18.91
N ILE A 171 10.10 -7.96 -18.83
CA ILE A 171 10.51 -7.31 -17.58
C ILE A 171 9.28 -6.73 -16.86
N SER A 172 8.94 -7.32 -15.71
CA SER A 172 7.97 -6.73 -14.80
C SER A 172 8.61 -5.59 -14.01
N ARG A 173 7.87 -4.49 -13.86
CA ARG A 173 8.29 -3.37 -13.01
C ARG A 173 8.29 -3.79 -11.56
N TYR A 174 9.14 -3.17 -10.72
CA TYR A 174 9.20 -3.44 -9.29
C TYR A 174 7.81 -3.55 -8.63
N VAL A 175 6.94 -2.53 -8.79
CA VAL A 175 5.55 -2.52 -8.26
C VAL A 175 4.70 -3.74 -8.67
N LYS A 176 4.97 -4.27 -9.87
CA LYS A 176 4.19 -5.35 -10.49
C LYS A 176 4.88 -6.71 -10.38
N SER A 177 6.10 -6.76 -9.88
CA SER A 177 6.91 -7.98 -9.79
C SER A 177 6.51 -8.75 -8.53
N ARG A 178 5.31 -9.35 -8.60
CA ARG A 178 4.69 -10.22 -7.61
C ARG A 178 3.51 -10.98 -8.24
N SER A 179 3.09 -12.08 -7.62
CA SER A 179 1.91 -12.86 -8.03
C SER A 179 0.93 -12.98 -6.87
N ASP A 180 -0.22 -12.31 -6.97
CA ASP A 180 -1.23 -12.34 -5.91
C ASP A 180 -1.91 -13.72 -5.85
N GLU A 181 -2.03 -14.40 -6.99
CA GLU A 181 -2.57 -15.76 -7.07
C GLU A 181 -1.67 -16.77 -6.35
N GLN A 182 -0.34 -16.68 -6.55
CA GLN A 182 0.64 -17.51 -5.87
C GLN A 182 0.63 -17.30 -4.35
N LEU A 183 0.53 -16.03 -3.93
CA LEU A 183 0.56 -15.64 -2.51
C LEU A 183 -0.74 -16.03 -1.78
N ARG A 184 -1.82 -16.29 -2.50
CA ARG A 184 -3.14 -16.62 -1.94
C ARG A 184 -3.39 -18.12 -1.83
N ASP A 185 -3.01 -18.91 -2.85
CA ASP A 185 -3.30 -20.34 -2.89
C ASP A 185 -2.07 -21.15 -3.35
N PRO A 186 -1.64 -22.18 -2.59
CA PRO A 186 -0.54 -23.06 -2.99
C PRO A 186 -0.77 -23.82 -4.31
N LYS A 187 -2.01 -23.91 -4.82
CA LYS A 187 -2.28 -24.50 -6.15
C LYS A 187 -1.74 -23.64 -7.30
N ASN A 188 -1.58 -22.33 -7.07
CA ASN A 188 -1.13 -21.38 -8.08
C ASN A 188 0.37 -21.08 -7.99
N VAL A 189 1.17 -22.02 -7.46
CA VAL A 189 2.63 -21.87 -7.32
C VAL A 189 3.32 -21.51 -8.64
N ASN A 190 2.81 -22.04 -9.77
CA ASN A 190 3.36 -21.80 -11.10
C ASN A 190 2.87 -20.50 -11.76
N SER A 191 1.99 -19.72 -11.10
CA SER A 191 1.55 -18.42 -11.60
C SER A 191 2.64 -17.37 -11.36
N THR A 192 3.71 -17.37 -12.17
CA THR A 192 4.89 -16.51 -11.96
C THR A 192 5.14 -15.50 -13.09
N ASP A 193 4.24 -15.41 -14.08
CA ASP A 193 4.40 -14.55 -15.25
C ASP A 193 4.67 -13.07 -14.92
N SER A 194 4.03 -12.57 -13.86
CA SER A 194 4.19 -11.21 -13.37
C SER A 194 5.44 -11.01 -12.51
N CYS A 195 6.12 -12.08 -12.05
CA CYS A 195 7.22 -12.03 -11.09
C CYS A 195 8.61 -11.83 -11.69
N LYS A 196 8.73 -11.63 -12.99
CA LYS A 196 10.03 -11.47 -13.64
C LYS A 196 10.83 -10.29 -13.07
N PRO A 197 12.18 -10.39 -13.02
CA PRO A 197 13.02 -11.52 -13.42
C PRO A 197 13.12 -12.65 -12.37
N GLU A 198 12.65 -12.43 -11.14
CA GLU A 198 12.74 -13.39 -10.03
C GLU A 198 11.53 -14.33 -10.01
N ASP A 199 11.25 -14.99 -11.13
CA ASP A 199 10.12 -15.90 -11.32
C ASP A 199 10.50 -17.38 -11.14
N LEU A 200 11.69 -17.78 -11.61
CA LEU A 200 12.14 -19.16 -11.66
C LEU A 200 13.60 -19.32 -11.20
N PHE A 201 13.87 -20.39 -10.47
CA PHE A 201 15.22 -20.84 -10.13
C PHE A 201 15.45 -22.24 -10.71
N LYS A 202 16.43 -22.38 -11.60
CA LYS A 202 16.76 -23.65 -12.30
C LYS A 202 15.54 -24.33 -12.95
N GLY A 203 14.59 -23.54 -13.46
CA GLY A 203 13.35 -24.04 -14.09
C GLY A 203 12.19 -24.32 -13.12
N ASN A 204 12.40 -24.22 -11.81
CA ASN A 204 11.35 -24.37 -10.80
C ASN A 204 10.84 -23.00 -10.33
N ALA A 205 9.55 -22.91 -9.99
CA ALA A 205 8.96 -21.69 -9.45
C ALA A 205 9.62 -21.27 -8.12
N ILE A 206 9.90 -19.97 -8.01
CA ILE A 206 10.29 -19.33 -6.76
C ILE A 206 9.01 -18.99 -5.99
N VAL A 207 9.00 -19.23 -4.68
CA VAL A 207 7.91 -18.82 -3.79
C VAL A 207 8.51 -18.12 -2.58
N PRO A 208 8.07 -16.91 -2.22
CA PRO A 208 7.30 -15.96 -3.04
C PRO A 208 8.14 -15.43 -4.22
N CYS A 209 7.56 -15.33 -5.41
CA CYS A 209 8.24 -14.79 -6.58
C CYS A 209 8.19 -13.26 -6.66
N GLY A 210 9.17 -12.68 -7.36
CA GLY A 210 9.19 -11.28 -7.73
C GLY A 210 10.10 -10.39 -6.91
N LEU A 211 10.45 -9.24 -7.50
CA LEU A 211 11.42 -8.29 -6.95
C LEU A 211 11.00 -7.73 -5.58
N ILE A 212 9.69 -7.62 -5.32
CA ILE A 212 9.17 -7.08 -4.06
C ILE A 212 9.55 -7.99 -2.89
N ALA A 213 9.35 -9.31 -3.07
CA ALA A 213 9.74 -10.27 -2.05
C ALA A 213 11.27 -10.42 -2.03
N TRP A 214 11.91 -10.45 -3.21
CA TRP A 214 13.35 -10.64 -3.33
C TRP A 214 14.18 -9.59 -2.57
N SER A 215 13.74 -8.33 -2.56
CA SER A 215 14.37 -7.24 -1.80
C SER A 215 13.73 -7.00 -0.43
N LEU A 216 13.30 -8.06 0.25
CA LEU A 216 12.76 -7.98 1.61
C LEU A 216 13.81 -7.43 2.57
N PHE A 217 13.41 -6.48 3.41
CA PHE A 217 14.29 -5.87 4.41
C PHE A 217 14.75 -6.90 5.45
N ASN A 218 16.03 -6.86 5.85
CA ASN A 218 16.66 -7.92 6.64
C ASN A 218 17.42 -7.45 7.88
N ASP A 219 17.34 -6.17 8.27
CA ASP A 219 17.98 -5.73 9.52
C ASP A 219 17.11 -6.11 10.73
N THR A 220 17.79 -6.53 11.80
CA THR A 220 17.15 -6.88 13.08
C THR A 220 17.46 -5.82 14.12
N TYR A 221 16.43 -5.37 14.85
CA TYR A 221 16.55 -4.37 15.89
C TYR A 221 16.32 -4.97 17.28
N ILE A 222 17.21 -4.63 18.22
CA ILE A 222 17.12 -4.99 19.63
C ILE A 222 17.24 -3.70 20.44
N PHE A 223 16.34 -3.52 21.42
CA PHE A 223 16.29 -2.32 22.25
C PHE A 223 16.62 -2.67 23.68
N SER A 224 17.41 -1.84 24.34
CA SER A 224 17.65 -1.93 25.77
C SER A 224 17.58 -0.54 26.41
N ARG A 225 17.13 -0.50 27.66
CA ARG A 225 17.12 0.70 28.51
C ARG A 225 17.65 0.31 29.88
N ASP A 226 18.71 0.98 30.34
CA ASP A 226 19.32 0.75 31.66
C ASP A 226 19.64 -0.74 31.91
N ASN A 227 20.24 -1.40 30.90
CA ASN A 227 20.52 -2.84 30.84
C ASN A 227 19.31 -3.79 30.87
N ASN A 228 18.08 -3.27 30.84
CA ASN A 228 16.87 -4.07 30.67
C ASN A 228 16.51 -4.17 29.18
N ASN A 229 16.29 -5.40 28.70
CA ASN A 229 15.85 -5.63 27.32
C ASN A 229 14.39 -5.17 27.15
N LEU A 230 14.13 -4.35 26.13
CA LEU A 230 12.80 -3.89 25.77
C LEU A 230 12.26 -4.80 24.66
N THR A 231 11.33 -5.68 25.01
CA THR A 231 10.71 -6.58 24.04
C THR A 231 9.82 -5.80 23.08
N VAL A 232 10.13 -5.86 21.79
CA VAL A 232 9.29 -5.31 20.72
C VAL A 232 8.30 -6.36 20.27
N ASN A 233 7.01 -6.03 20.30
CA ASN A 233 6.01 -6.90 19.70
C ASN A 233 6.09 -6.79 18.18
N LYS A 234 6.59 -7.85 17.55
CA LYS A 234 6.68 -7.95 16.09
C LYS A 234 5.41 -8.54 15.47
N LYS A 235 4.42 -8.95 16.27
CA LYS A 235 3.22 -9.65 15.80
C LYS A 235 2.06 -8.73 15.49
N GLY A 236 1.30 -9.06 14.44
CA GLY A 236 0.06 -8.37 14.09
C GLY A 236 0.26 -6.95 13.56
N ILE A 237 1.43 -6.67 12.99
CA ILE A 237 1.83 -5.35 12.48
C ILE A 237 1.19 -5.00 11.12
N SER A 238 0.64 -5.99 10.43
CA SER A 238 -0.05 -5.80 9.14
C SER A 238 -1.54 -5.44 9.28
N TRP A 239 -2.22 -5.20 8.16
CA TRP A 239 -3.67 -5.03 8.15
C TRP A 239 -4.38 -6.38 8.36
N LYS A 240 -5.48 -6.39 9.13
CA LYS A 240 -6.30 -7.59 9.35
C LYS A 240 -6.74 -8.26 8.03
N SER A 241 -7.12 -7.45 7.04
CA SER A 241 -7.50 -7.94 5.70
C SER A 241 -6.37 -8.68 4.99
N ASP A 242 -5.13 -8.24 5.16
CA ASP A 242 -3.97 -8.89 4.53
C ASP A 242 -3.76 -10.28 5.15
N ARG A 243 -3.90 -10.40 6.48
CA ARG A 243 -3.75 -11.67 7.21
C ARG A 243 -4.82 -12.70 6.89
N GLU A 244 -6.05 -12.24 6.70
CA GLU A 244 -7.22 -13.12 6.63
C GLU A 244 -7.65 -13.45 5.21
N HIS A 245 -7.38 -12.57 4.24
CA HIS A 245 -7.95 -12.67 2.90
C HIS A 245 -6.94 -12.62 1.75
N LYS A 246 -5.79 -11.95 1.95
CA LYS A 246 -4.84 -11.69 0.86
C LYS A 246 -3.74 -12.73 0.79
N PHE A 247 -3.18 -13.13 1.94
CA PHE A 247 -2.08 -14.09 2.02
C PHE A 247 -2.59 -15.43 2.55
N GLY A 248 -2.30 -16.51 1.81
CA GLY A 248 -2.70 -17.86 2.19
C GLY A 248 -1.84 -18.42 3.32
N LYS A 249 -2.48 -19.06 4.30
CA LYS A 249 -1.79 -19.68 5.46
C LYS A 249 -0.93 -20.90 5.10
N ASN A 250 -1.17 -21.50 3.94
CA ASN A 250 -0.54 -22.74 3.49
C ASN A 250 0.40 -22.52 2.29
N VAL A 251 0.92 -21.29 2.13
CA VAL A 251 1.92 -20.95 1.11
C VAL A 251 3.27 -20.85 1.81
N PHE A 252 4.22 -21.71 1.46
CA PHE A 252 5.55 -21.78 2.09
C PHE A 252 6.63 -21.38 1.09
N PRO A 253 7.72 -20.72 1.55
CA PRO A 253 8.85 -20.37 0.71
C PRO A 253 9.46 -21.59 0.02
N LYS A 254 9.89 -21.43 -1.23
CA LYS A 254 10.55 -22.47 -2.04
C LYS A 254 11.52 -21.83 -3.01
N ASN A 255 12.73 -22.39 -3.11
CA ASN A 255 13.77 -21.93 -4.05
C ASN A 255 14.11 -20.43 -3.94
N PHE A 256 13.85 -19.80 -2.79
CA PHE A 256 13.96 -18.36 -2.60
C PHE A 256 15.41 -17.98 -2.28
N GLN A 257 15.97 -17.00 -3.00
CA GLN A 257 17.35 -16.50 -2.84
C GLN A 257 18.47 -17.55 -2.88
N ASN A 258 18.26 -18.69 -3.56
CA ASN A 258 19.25 -19.75 -3.70
C ASN A 258 20.25 -19.51 -4.86
N SER A 259 20.31 -18.28 -5.37
CA SER A 259 21.18 -17.81 -6.46
C SER A 259 22.48 -17.20 -5.96
N SER A 260 23.45 -16.98 -6.86
CA SER A 260 24.70 -16.29 -6.55
C SER A 260 24.52 -14.83 -6.09
N VAL A 261 23.38 -14.22 -6.45
CA VAL A 261 22.99 -12.89 -6.00
C VAL A 261 21.89 -13.03 -4.95
N VAL A 262 22.12 -12.45 -3.78
CA VAL A 262 21.15 -12.35 -2.68
C VAL A 262 20.67 -10.91 -2.61
N GLY A 263 19.35 -10.72 -2.58
CA GLY A 263 18.73 -9.39 -2.60
C GLY A 263 18.47 -8.81 -1.22
N GLY A 264 17.85 -9.60 -0.34
CA GLY A 264 17.34 -9.15 0.94
C GLY A 264 17.35 -10.27 1.98
N ALA A 265 16.30 -10.36 2.80
CA ALA A 265 16.18 -11.37 3.84
C ALA A 265 15.99 -12.78 3.25
N HIS A 266 16.60 -13.78 3.88
CA HIS A 266 16.29 -15.18 3.61
C HIS A 266 15.02 -15.57 4.35
N LEU A 267 14.16 -16.36 3.72
CA LEU A 267 12.92 -16.86 4.32
C LEU A 267 13.10 -18.29 4.80
N ASP A 268 12.56 -18.61 5.98
CA ASP A 268 12.51 -19.99 6.50
C ASP A 268 11.43 -20.78 5.76
N GLU A 269 11.79 -21.93 5.19
CA GLU A 269 10.88 -22.81 4.44
C GLU A 269 9.81 -23.47 5.33
N SER A 270 10.02 -23.50 6.65
CA SER A 270 9.07 -24.05 7.63
C SER A 270 7.96 -23.07 8.04
N ILE A 271 8.13 -21.79 7.72
CA ILE A 271 7.22 -20.71 8.11
C ILE A 271 6.42 -20.26 6.87
N PRO A 272 5.09 -20.10 6.95
CA PRO A 272 4.30 -19.67 5.80
C PRO A 272 4.60 -18.21 5.42
N VAL A 273 4.53 -17.89 4.13
CA VAL A 273 4.76 -16.55 3.57
C VAL A 273 3.86 -15.50 4.22
N SER A 274 2.64 -15.88 4.61
CA SER A 274 1.76 -14.97 5.34
C SER A 274 2.41 -14.47 6.63
N PHE A 275 3.13 -15.32 7.37
CA PHE A 275 3.75 -14.96 8.64
C PHE A 275 4.81 -13.87 8.47
N PHE A 276 5.69 -13.96 7.48
CA PHE A 276 6.70 -12.94 7.20
C PHE A 276 6.14 -11.56 6.81
N ILE A 277 4.86 -11.51 6.43
CA ILE A 277 4.15 -10.28 6.09
C ILE A 277 3.39 -9.76 7.33
N THR A 278 2.97 -10.65 8.22
CA THR A 278 2.20 -10.31 9.41
C THR A 278 3.04 -10.03 10.62
N ASP A 279 4.22 -10.64 10.66
CA ASP A 279 5.10 -10.74 11.81
C ASP A 279 6.56 -10.63 11.32
N PHE A 280 7.37 -9.81 11.98
CA PHE A 280 8.81 -9.70 11.70
C PHE A 280 9.56 -10.64 12.65
N ASP A 281 10.63 -11.31 12.22
CA ASP A 281 11.50 -12.12 13.10
C ASP A 281 12.72 -11.35 13.61
#